data_AF-A0A1R1X9P3-F1
#
_entry.id   AF-A0A1R1X9P3-F1
#
_cell.length_a   1.000
_cell.length_b   1.000
_cell.length_c   1.000
_cell.angle_alpha   90.00
_cell.angle_beta   90.00
_cell.angle_gamma   90.00
#
_symmetry.space_group_name_H-M   'P 1'
#
loop_
_entity.id
_entity.type
_entity.pdbx_description
1 polymer ?
#
loop_
_entity_poly.entity_id
_entity_poly.type
_entity_poly.pdbx_seq_one_letter_code
_entity_poly.pdbx_strand_id
1 'polypeptide(L)'
;MLISKVIFTFIFVYLHNYIFIIVSGEGNEKLDTNRPSSKEEIPGIEEKRGSIRKSMKHAWEGYRKYAFGKDELLPVTERWNNNWGVTLIDSLDTLYIMGMVEEFQEARDYLININFNQTIPGYHTSLFESVIRVLGGLLGAYDLSGEEIFLEKAKEVGDSLFLCFDHPSGVPYGFIDINK
;
A
#
# COMPACT_ATOMS: atom_id res chain seq x y z
N MET A 1 50.10 -20.35 -11.52
CA MET A 1 49.52 -19.11 -12.09
C MET A 1 48.00 -19.16 -12.30
N LEU A 2 47.34 -20.33 -12.33
CA LEU A 2 45.88 -20.44 -12.48
C LEU A 2 45.07 -20.14 -11.21
N ILE A 3 45.54 -20.58 -10.03
CA ILE A 3 44.79 -20.47 -8.75
C ILE A 3 44.59 -19.01 -8.32
N SER A 4 45.58 -18.14 -8.57
CA SER A 4 45.49 -16.72 -8.25
C SER A 4 44.45 -15.97 -9.08
N LYS A 5 44.25 -16.34 -10.36
CA LYS A 5 43.23 -15.72 -11.20
C LYS A 5 41.80 -16.08 -10.76
N VAL A 6 41.57 -17.33 -10.36
CA VAL A 6 40.25 -17.79 -9.90
C VAL A 6 39.87 -17.08 -8.60
N ILE A 7 40.78 -16.98 -7.62
CA ILE A 7 40.52 -16.30 -6.35
C ILE A 7 40.22 -14.80 -6.59
N PHE A 8 40.95 -14.15 -7.48
CA PHE A 8 40.72 -12.74 -7.79
C PHE A 8 39.37 -12.49 -8.47
N THR A 9 38.95 -13.39 -9.38
CA THR A 9 37.63 -13.30 -10.01
C THR A 9 36.50 -13.54 -9.01
N PHE A 10 36.65 -14.50 -8.07
CA PHE A 10 35.65 -14.73 -7.03
C PHE A 10 35.53 -13.54 -6.08
N ILE A 11 36.66 -12.98 -5.61
CA ILE A 11 36.65 -11.79 -4.74
C ILE A 11 36.07 -10.58 -5.47
N PHE A 12 36.41 -10.40 -6.74
CA PHE A 12 35.88 -9.29 -7.55
C PHE A 12 34.37 -9.42 -7.76
N VAL A 13 33.85 -10.60 -8.08
CA VAL A 13 32.39 -10.84 -8.21
C VAL A 13 31.68 -10.68 -6.86
N TYR A 14 32.29 -11.13 -5.76
CA TYR A 14 31.71 -11.00 -4.42
C TYR A 14 31.67 -9.53 -3.98
N LEU A 15 32.74 -8.76 -4.22
CA LEU A 15 32.81 -7.33 -3.92
C LEU A 15 31.90 -6.52 -4.84
N HIS A 16 31.76 -6.89 -6.12
CA HIS A 16 30.87 -6.18 -7.04
C HIS A 16 29.40 -6.43 -6.70
N ASN A 17 29.02 -7.65 -6.31
CA ASN A 17 27.68 -7.92 -5.78
C ASN A 17 27.43 -7.19 -4.44
N TYR A 18 28.43 -7.12 -3.55
CA TYR A 18 28.30 -6.37 -2.29
C TYR A 18 28.17 -4.86 -2.52
N ILE A 19 28.91 -4.30 -3.47
CA ILE A 19 28.83 -2.88 -3.83
C ILE A 19 27.51 -2.61 -4.57
N PHE A 20 27.04 -3.53 -5.41
CA PHE A 20 25.73 -3.39 -6.08
C PHE A 20 24.60 -3.38 -5.03
N ILE A 21 24.64 -4.24 -4.01
CA ILE A 21 23.67 -4.22 -2.89
C ILE A 21 23.73 -2.91 -2.08
N ILE A 22 24.92 -2.33 -1.89
CA ILE A 22 25.08 -1.05 -1.16
C ILE A 22 24.62 0.15 -2.02
N VAL A 23 24.75 0.06 -3.34
CA VAL A 23 24.39 1.14 -4.29
C VAL A 23 22.94 1.03 -4.77
N SER A 24 22.31 -0.16 -4.73
CA SER A 24 20.95 -0.40 -5.23
C SER A 24 19.84 -0.14 -4.21
N GLY A 25 20.15 0.18 -2.95
CA GLY A 25 19.14 0.60 -1.97
C GLY A 25 18.07 -0.46 -1.64
N GLU A 26 18.26 -1.72 -2.00
CA GLU A 26 17.30 -2.78 -1.70
C GLU A 26 17.56 -3.36 -0.30
N GLY A 27 16.68 -3.01 0.65
CA GLY A 27 16.34 -3.85 1.79
C GLY A 27 16.89 -3.42 3.15
N ASN A 28 16.23 -2.41 3.74
CA ASN A 28 16.13 -2.05 5.17
C ASN A 28 16.43 -0.57 5.45
N GLU A 29 15.86 0.36 4.68
CA GLU A 29 15.54 1.64 5.29
C GLU A 29 14.46 1.38 6.35
N LYS A 30 14.84 1.46 7.63
CA LYS A 30 13.86 1.55 8.70
C LYS A 30 12.96 2.72 8.34
N LEU A 31 11.65 2.48 8.22
CA LEU A 31 10.64 3.53 8.04
C LEU A 31 11.04 4.73 8.91
N ASP A 32 11.08 5.93 8.33
CA ASP A 32 11.38 7.13 9.09
C ASP A 32 10.23 7.37 10.08
N THR A 33 10.37 6.80 11.28
CA THR A 33 9.38 6.91 12.35
C THR A 33 9.60 8.17 13.18
N ASN A 34 10.26 9.22 12.65
CA ASN A 34 10.34 10.52 13.33
C ASN A 34 8.94 11.12 13.46
N ARG A 35 8.22 10.64 14.47
CA ARG A 35 6.85 11.01 14.75
C ARG A 35 6.83 12.48 15.13
N PRO A 36 5.92 13.28 14.55
CA PRO A 36 5.67 14.62 15.04
C PRO A 36 5.31 14.54 16.54
N SER A 37 6.17 15.05 17.41
CA SER A 37 5.87 15.13 18.84
C SER A 37 5.10 16.41 19.12
N SER A 38 3.97 16.32 19.82
CA SER A 38 3.33 17.51 20.38
C SER A 38 4.32 18.22 21.30
N LYS A 39 4.38 19.55 21.22
CA LYS A 39 5.19 20.36 22.15
C LYS A 39 4.66 20.28 23.60
N GLU A 40 3.41 19.89 23.76
CA GLU A 40 2.76 19.71 25.05
C GLU A 40 2.79 18.24 25.49
N GLU A 41 3.22 18.02 26.74
CA GLU A 41 3.08 16.73 27.42
C GLU A 41 1.62 16.55 27.84
N ILE A 42 0.90 15.66 27.15
CA ILE A 42 -0.47 15.30 27.49
C ILE A 42 -0.44 14.05 28.39
N PRO A 43 -0.85 14.13 29.67
CA PRO A 43 -0.84 12.98 30.56
C PRO A 43 -1.65 11.80 29.99
N GLY A 44 -1.06 10.60 30.04
CA GLY A 44 -1.68 9.37 29.55
C GLY A 44 -1.81 9.26 28.02
N ILE A 45 -1.21 10.17 27.24
CA ILE A 45 -1.31 10.12 25.78
C ILE A 45 -0.72 8.85 25.18
N GLU A 46 0.36 8.34 25.76
CA GLU A 46 1.04 7.15 25.24
C GLU A 46 0.23 5.88 25.52
N GLU A 47 -0.44 5.80 26.67
CA GLU A 47 -1.38 4.72 26.97
C GLU A 47 -2.56 4.71 25.98
N LYS A 48 -3.11 5.90 25.69
CA LYS A 48 -4.20 6.07 24.70
C LYS A 48 -3.74 5.67 23.30
N ARG A 49 -2.56 6.11 22.87
CA ARG A 49 -1.95 5.71 21.59
C ARG A 49 -1.75 4.20 21.51
N GLY A 50 -1.23 3.59 22.57
CA GLY A 50 -1.07 2.15 22.66
C GLY A 50 -2.41 1.40 22.55
N SER A 51 -3.46 1.94 23.15
CA SER A 51 -4.82 1.37 23.08
C SER A 51 -5.40 1.48 21.67
N ILE A 52 -5.23 2.62 21.00
CA ILE A 52 -5.65 2.82 19.60
C ILE A 52 -4.90 1.86 18.66
N ARG A 53 -3.58 1.71 18.83
CA ARG A 53 -2.78 0.76 18.04
C ARG A 53 -3.24 -0.67 18.24
N LYS A 54 -3.60 -1.08 19.47
CA LYS A 54 -4.19 -2.41 19.74
C LYS A 54 -5.52 -2.61 19.02
N SER A 55 -6.40 -1.60 19.01
CA SER A 55 -7.67 -1.66 18.28
C SER A 55 -7.45 -1.77 16.76
N MET A 56 -6.49 -1.00 16.22
CA MET A 56 -6.13 -1.10 14.80
C MET A 56 -5.58 -2.48 14.46
N LYS A 57 -4.68 -3.03 15.30
CA LYS A 57 -4.16 -4.40 15.13
C LYS A 57 -5.28 -5.44 15.13
N HIS A 58 -6.25 -5.33 16.04
CA HIS A 58 -7.40 -6.23 16.08
C HIS A 58 -8.22 -6.16 14.78
N ALA A 59 -8.54 -4.96 14.29
CA ALA A 59 -9.25 -4.77 13.04
C ALA A 59 -8.47 -5.32 11.83
N TRP A 60 -7.17 -5.01 11.75
CA TRP A 60 -6.27 -5.49 10.71
C TRP A 60 -6.16 -7.01 10.69
N GLU A 61 -6.02 -7.66 11.85
CA GLU A 61 -5.96 -9.12 11.93
C GLU A 61 -7.24 -9.79 11.46
N GLY A 62 -8.40 -9.22 11.77
CA GLY A 62 -9.68 -9.68 11.22
C GLY A 62 -9.72 -9.54 9.70
N TYR A 63 -9.40 -8.35 9.19
CA TYR A 63 -9.36 -8.08 7.74
C TYR A 63 -8.40 -9.03 7.03
N ARG A 64 -7.15 -9.12 7.52
CA ARG A 64 -6.12 -10.01 7.00
C ARG A 64 -6.55 -11.47 6.98
N LYS A 65 -7.27 -11.93 8.00
CA LYS A 65 -7.70 -13.34 8.08
C LYS A 65 -8.82 -13.67 7.08
N TYR A 66 -9.77 -12.76 6.87
CA TYR A 66 -11.03 -13.10 6.21
C TYR A 66 -11.28 -12.37 4.89
N ALA A 67 -10.60 -11.25 4.63
CA ALA A 67 -10.90 -10.33 3.54
C ALA A 67 -9.65 -9.70 2.91
N PHE A 68 -8.46 -10.29 3.08
CA PHE A 68 -7.22 -9.70 2.56
C PHE A 68 -7.27 -9.53 1.04
N GLY A 69 -7.02 -8.30 0.57
CA GLY A 69 -7.14 -7.93 -0.84
C GLY A 69 -8.57 -7.64 -1.32
N LYS A 70 -9.55 -7.71 -0.44
CA LYS A 70 -10.96 -7.40 -0.71
C LYS A 70 -11.29 -5.99 -0.25
N ASP A 71 -12.41 -5.44 -0.68
CA ASP A 71 -12.72 -4.04 -0.38
C ASP A 71 -13.05 -3.86 1.09
N GLU A 72 -13.93 -4.69 1.65
CA GLU A 72 -14.35 -4.61 3.04
C GLU A 72 -14.58 -6.00 3.67
N LEU A 73 -14.31 -6.09 4.97
CA LEU A 73 -14.69 -7.23 5.80
C LEU A 73 -16.11 -7.04 6.34
N LEU A 74 -16.92 -8.10 6.28
CA LEU A 74 -18.19 -8.23 6.99
C LEU A 74 -17.98 -9.04 8.28
N PRO A 75 -17.61 -8.41 9.41
CA PRO A 75 -16.95 -9.07 10.54
C PRO A 75 -17.81 -10.11 11.26
N VAL A 76 -19.13 -9.99 11.21
CA VAL A 76 -20.04 -10.96 11.83
C VAL A 76 -20.19 -12.23 10.98
N THR A 77 -20.11 -12.10 9.66
CA THR A 77 -20.33 -13.21 8.73
C THR A 77 -19.04 -13.77 8.13
N GLU A 78 -17.90 -13.13 8.43
CA GLU A 78 -16.58 -13.45 7.86
C GLU A 78 -16.56 -13.46 6.32
N ARG A 79 -17.44 -12.65 5.72
CA ARG A 79 -17.53 -12.44 4.27
C ARG A 79 -16.87 -11.12 3.88
N TRP A 80 -16.85 -10.86 2.58
CA TRP A 80 -16.27 -9.65 2.01
C TRP A 80 -17.01 -9.24 0.73
N ASN A 81 -16.74 -8.02 0.25
CA ASN A 81 -17.20 -7.50 -1.03
C ASN A 81 -16.02 -7.15 -1.95
N ASN A 82 -16.27 -7.24 -3.26
CA ASN A 82 -15.37 -6.79 -4.34
C ASN A 82 -13.90 -7.26 -4.21
N ASN A 83 -12.99 -6.67 -5.00
CA ASN A 83 -11.61 -7.13 -5.11
C ASN A 83 -10.63 -6.03 -5.58
N TRP A 84 -10.88 -4.80 -5.19
CA TRP A 84 -10.01 -3.64 -5.42
C TRP A 84 -9.12 -3.29 -4.23
N GLY A 85 -9.26 -4.02 -3.11
CA GLY A 85 -8.41 -3.87 -1.94
C GLY A 85 -8.60 -2.53 -1.23
N VAL A 86 -9.80 -1.95 -1.27
CA VAL A 86 -10.09 -0.64 -0.68
C VAL A 86 -9.61 -0.54 0.78
N THR A 87 -10.00 -1.46 1.68
CA THR A 87 -9.54 -1.42 3.09
C THR A 87 -8.02 -1.58 3.22
N LEU A 88 -7.39 -2.39 2.36
CA LEU A 88 -5.94 -2.57 2.37
C LEU A 88 -5.24 -1.25 2.06
N ILE A 89 -5.67 -0.55 1.01
CA ILE A 89 -5.06 0.69 0.52
C ILE A 89 -5.34 1.85 1.48
N ASP A 90 -6.59 1.99 1.91
CA ASP A 90 -7.05 3.05 2.83
C ASP A 90 -6.44 2.89 4.24
N SER A 91 -5.79 1.76 4.53
CA SER A 91 -5.06 1.53 5.78
C SER A 91 -3.56 1.82 5.68
N LEU A 92 -2.97 1.96 4.48
CA LEU A 92 -1.51 2.02 4.29
C LEU A 92 -0.87 3.17 5.09
N ASP A 93 -1.38 4.38 4.94
CA ASP A 93 -0.89 5.56 5.65
C ASP A 93 -1.05 5.43 7.18
N THR A 94 -2.15 4.83 7.62
CA THR A 94 -2.48 4.59 9.02
C THR A 94 -1.49 3.59 9.62
N LEU A 95 -1.21 2.48 8.92
CA LEU A 95 -0.22 1.49 9.32
C LEU A 95 1.17 2.13 9.42
N TYR A 96 1.54 2.97 8.44
CA TYR A 96 2.80 3.71 8.43
C TYR A 96 2.92 4.65 9.63
N ILE A 97 1.94 5.55 9.83
CA ILE A 97 1.90 6.55 10.91
C ILE A 97 1.91 5.88 12.30
N MET A 98 1.26 4.72 12.44
CA MET A 98 1.25 3.96 13.68
C MET A 98 2.53 3.14 13.92
N GLY A 99 3.46 3.07 12.95
CA GLY A 99 4.67 2.26 13.02
C GLY A 99 4.39 0.76 13.00
N MET A 100 3.33 0.34 12.31
CA MET A 100 2.92 -1.05 12.08
C MET A 100 3.62 -1.59 10.83
N VAL A 101 4.95 -1.74 10.94
CA VAL A 101 5.87 -1.98 9.83
C VAL A 101 5.57 -3.28 9.09
N GLU A 102 5.36 -4.37 9.83
CA GLU A 102 5.13 -5.70 9.25
C GLU A 102 3.83 -5.71 8.45
N GLU A 103 2.77 -5.10 8.98
CA GLU A 103 1.47 -5.00 8.35
C GLU A 103 1.51 -4.10 7.10
N PHE A 104 2.24 -2.99 7.17
CA PHE A 104 2.44 -2.10 6.04
C PHE A 104 3.16 -2.79 4.89
N GLN A 105 4.25 -3.52 5.19
CA GLN A 105 5.02 -4.26 4.19
C GLN A 105 4.20 -5.41 3.59
N GLU A 106 3.43 -6.14 4.41
CA GLU A 106 2.50 -7.18 3.95
C GLU A 106 1.43 -6.61 3.01
N ALA A 107 0.87 -5.44 3.33
CA ALA A 107 -0.11 -4.75 2.48
C ALA A 107 0.52 -4.31 1.15
N ARG A 108 1.71 -3.69 1.20
CA ARG A 108 2.47 -3.28 0.01
C ARG A 108 2.71 -4.47 -0.92
N ASP A 109 3.25 -5.56 -0.39
CA ASP A 109 3.60 -6.73 -1.19
C ASP A 109 2.38 -7.35 -1.85
N TYR A 110 1.21 -7.23 -1.24
CA TYR A 110 -0.02 -7.73 -1.82
C TYR A 110 -0.51 -6.89 -3.01
N LEU A 111 -0.17 -5.60 -3.10
CA LEU A 111 -0.64 -4.71 -4.18
C LEU A 111 -0.36 -5.25 -5.57
N ILE A 112 0.74 -5.98 -5.76
CA ILE A 112 1.10 -6.60 -7.05
C ILE A 112 0.00 -7.55 -7.58
N ASN A 113 -0.82 -8.10 -6.69
CA ASN A 113 -1.90 -9.03 -7.03
C ASN A 113 -3.23 -8.32 -7.37
N ILE A 114 -3.32 -7.00 -7.17
CA ILE A 114 -4.53 -6.23 -7.47
C ILE A 114 -4.44 -5.69 -8.90
N ASN A 115 -5.45 -6.05 -9.69
CA ASN A 115 -5.66 -5.56 -11.05
C ASN A 115 -6.77 -4.50 -11.06
N PHE A 116 -6.39 -3.23 -11.16
CA PHE A 116 -7.35 -2.13 -11.18
C PHE A 116 -8.11 -2.01 -12.50
N ASN A 117 -7.71 -2.71 -13.56
CA ASN A 117 -8.45 -2.72 -14.82
C ASN A 117 -9.66 -3.67 -14.82
N GLN A 118 -9.96 -4.31 -13.68
CA GLN A 118 -11.05 -5.27 -13.56
C GLN A 118 -11.73 -5.17 -12.19
N THR A 119 -13.03 -5.43 -12.16
CA THR A 119 -13.86 -5.54 -10.96
C THR A 119 -14.83 -6.71 -11.10
N ILE A 120 -15.61 -7.02 -10.08
CA ILE A 120 -16.62 -8.07 -10.18
C ILE A 120 -17.66 -7.71 -11.28
N PRO A 121 -18.15 -8.68 -12.07
CA PRO A 121 -19.09 -8.39 -13.15
C PRO A 121 -20.35 -7.67 -12.67
N GLY A 122 -20.73 -6.59 -13.37
CA GLY A 122 -21.91 -5.79 -13.06
C GLY A 122 -21.74 -4.78 -11.92
N TYR A 123 -20.56 -4.69 -11.30
CA TYR A 123 -20.28 -3.66 -10.31
C TYR A 123 -20.04 -2.31 -10.96
N HIS A 124 -20.63 -1.28 -10.37
CA HIS A 124 -20.47 0.11 -10.78
C HIS A 124 -19.58 0.81 -9.77
N THR A 125 -18.35 1.11 -10.18
CA THR A 125 -17.35 1.77 -9.35
C THR A 125 -17.65 3.25 -9.24
N SER A 126 -17.72 3.77 -8.02
CA SER A 126 -17.88 5.20 -7.75
C SER A 126 -16.56 5.93 -8.04
N LEU A 127 -16.62 6.97 -8.88
CA LEU A 127 -15.46 7.82 -9.16
C LEU A 127 -14.98 8.52 -7.88
N PHE A 128 -15.91 9.14 -7.14
CA PHE A 128 -15.58 9.93 -5.95
C PHE A 128 -14.90 9.08 -4.87
N GLU A 129 -15.49 7.92 -4.54
CA GLU A 129 -14.93 7.01 -3.53
C GLU A 129 -13.56 6.46 -3.95
N SER A 130 -13.41 6.12 -5.23
CA SER A 130 -12.14 5.60 -5.75
C SER A 130 -11.03 6.65 -5.71
N VAL A 131 -11.35 7.91 -6.00
CA VAL A 131 -10.38 9.01 -5.94
C VAL A 131 -9.92 9.24 -4.50
N ILE A 132 -10.85 9.35 -3.55
CA ILE A 132 -10.47 9.72 -2.18
C ILE A 132 -9.82 8.56 -1.40
N ARG A 133 -10.26 7.31 -1.60
CA ARG A 133 -9.77 6.16 -0.82
C ARG A 133 -8.62 5.44 -1.52
N VAL A 134 -8.77 5.14 -2.81
CA VAL A 134 -7.81 4.30 -3.53
C VAL A 134 -6.67 5.14 -4.08
N LEU A 135 -6.98 6.11 -4.95
CA LEU A 135 -5.94 6.98 -5.51
C LEU A 135 -5.28 7.84 -4.42
N GLY A 136 -6.08 8.43 -3.53
CA GLY A 136 -5.60 9.18 -2.37
C GLY A 136 -4.75 8.34 -1.43
N GLY A 137 -5.19 7.12 -1.08
CA GLY A 137 -4.45 6.22 -0.19
C GLY A 137 -3.11 5.78 -0.77
N LEU A 138 -3.05 5.47 -2.07
CA LEU A 138 -1.81 5.12 -2.76
C LEU A 138 -0.85 6.31 -2.82
N LEU A 139 -1.32 7.50 -3.20
CA LEU A 139 -0.47 8.70 -3.22
C LEU A 139 0.01 9.10 -1.82
N GLY A 140 -0.84 9.00 -0.81
CA GLY A 140 -0.46 9.24 0.58
C GLY A 140 0.58 8.25 1.09
N ALA A 141 0.45 6.96 0.74
CA ALA A 141 1.45 5.96 1.05
C ALA A 141 2.79 6.24 0.35
N TYR A 142 2.76 6.67 -0.92
CA TYR A 142 3.97 7.10 -1.64
C TYR A 142 4.63 8.31 -0.97
N ASP A 143 3.88 9.37 -0.65
CA ASP A 143 4.42 10.57 -0.01
C ASP A 143 5.05 10.28 1.36
N LEU A 144 4.52 9.30 2.11
CA LEU A 144 5.05 8.91 3.41
C LEU A 144 6.28 7.99 3.32
N SER A 145 6.29 7.06 2.37
CA SER A 145 7.26 5.94 2.33
C SER A 145 8.33 6.07 1.25
N GLY A 146 8.07 6.82 0.18
CA GLY A 146 8.91 6.89 -1.01
C GLY A 146 8.91 5.62 -1.87
N GLU A 147 8.05 4.64 -1.59
CA GLU A 147 8.06 3.37 -2.33
C GLU A 147 7.30 3.48 -3.67
N GLU A 148 8.04 3.35 -4.78
CA GLU A 148 7.54 3.56 -6.16
C GLU A 148 6.33 2.70 -6.54
N ILE A 149 6.18 1.51 -5.96
CA ILE A 149 5.02 0.63 -6.23
C ILE A 149 3.69 1.34 -5.98
N PHE A 150 3.61 2.23 -4.99
CA PHE A 150 2.39 2.97 -4.72
C PHE A 150 2.08 3.98 -5.82
N LEU A 151 3.11 4.63 -6.38
CA LEU A 151 2.95 5.56 -7.50
C LEU A 151 2.58 4.81 -8.79
N GLU A 152 3.19 3.66 -9.05
CA GLU A 152 2.84 2.79 -10.18
C GLU A 152 1.37 2.35 -10.11
N LYS A 153 0.92 1.88 -8.95
CA LYS A 153 -0.49 1.51 -8.74
C LYS A 153 -1.44 2.70 -8.79
N ALA A 154 -1.05 3.87 -8.29
CA ALA A 154 -1.84 5.09 -8.39
C ALA A 154 -2.11 5.45 -9.86
N LYS A 155 -1.11 5.26 -10.72
CA LYS A 155 -1.25 5.45 -12.16
C LYS A 155 -2.22 4.43 -12.79
N GLU A 156 -2.10 3.14 -12.45
CA GLU A 156 -3.06 2.11 -12.93
C GLU A 156 -4.51 2.48 -12.57
N VAL A 157 -4.75 2.96 -11.35
CA VAL A 157 -6.07 3.43 -10.90
C VAL A 157 -6.51 4.65 -11.69
N GLY A 158 -5.63 5.64 -11.87
CA GLY A 158 -5.92 6.84 -12.66
C GLY A 158 -6.33 6.51 -14.09
N ASP A 159 -5.60 5.62 -14.74
CA ASP A 159 -5.88 5.15 -16.11
C ASP A 159 -7.25 4.43 -16.16
N SER A 160 -7.54 3.58 -15.18
CA SER A 160 -8.82 2.84 -15.08
C SER A 160 -10.01 3.77 -14.87
N LEU A 161 -9.85 4.81 -14.04
CA LEU A 161 -10.91 5.78 -13.74
C LEU A 161 -11.10 6.79 -14.86
N PHE A 162 -10.12 7.00 -15.73
CA PHE A 162 -10.17 8.02 -16.78
C PHE A 162 -11.39 7.86 -17.72
N LEU A 163 -11.89 6.63 -17.88
CA LEU A 163 -13.12 6.32 -18.61
C LEU A 163 -14.34 7.14 -18.15
N CYS A 164 -14.38 7.60 -16.90
CA CYS A 164 -15.48 8.43 -16.40
C CYS A 164 -15.62 9.77 -17.14
N PHE A 165 -14.55 10.29 -17.76
CA PHE A 165 -14.55 11.56 -18.48
C PHE A 165 -15.00 11.45 -19.94
N ASP A 166 -15.33 10.25 -20.43
CA ASP A 166 -15.94 10.05 -21.75
C ASP A 166 -17.42 10.47 -21.77
N HIS A 167 -17.68 11.71 -21.35
CA HIS A 167 -18.99 12.33 -21.31
C HIS A 167 -18.99 13.55 -22.24
N PRO A 168 -20.02 13.77 -23.10
CA PRO A 168 -20.03 14.84 -24.09
C PRO A 168 -19.84 16.26 -23.53
N SER A 169 -20.20 16.50 -22.27
CA SER A 169 -20.01 17.80 -21.61
C SER A 169 -18.62 17.99 -20.96
N GLY A 170 -17.81 16.93 -20.86
CA GLY A 170 -16.57 16.90 -20.08
C GLY A 170 -16.76 16.76 -18.56
N VAL A 171 -18.00 16.74 -18.06
CA VAL A 171 -18.30 16.43 -16.65
C VAL A 171 -18.32 14.91 -16.49
N PRO A 172 -17.57 14.32 -15.54
CA PRO A 172 -17.42 12.89 -15.46
C PRO A 172 -18.69 12.18 -14.98
N TYR A 173 -18.86 10.92 -15.40
CA TYR A 173 -19.82 10.01 -14.78
C TYR A 173 -19.45 9.74 -13.33
N GLY A 174 -20.42 9.82 -12.42
CA GLY A 174 -20.19 9.51 -11.01
C GLY A 174 -19.92 8.02 -10.75
N PHE A 175 -20.41 7.15 -11.64
CA PHE A 175 -20.24 5.71 -11.58
C PHE A 175 -19.88 5.15 -12.96
N ILE A 176 -18.94 4.20 -13.01
CA ILE A 176 -18.51 3.52 -14.24
C ILE A 176 -18.42 2.00 -14.02
N ASP A 177 -18.61 1.24 -15.10
CA ASP A 177 -18.32 -0.19 -15.13
C ASP A 177 -16.93 -0.38 -15.73
N ILE A 178 -15.95 -0.75 -14.90
CA ILE A 178 -14.53 -0.82 -15.29
C ILE A 178 -14.25 -2.04 -16.19
N ASN A 179 -15.17 -3.01 -16.23
CA ASN A 179 -14.99 -4.19 -17.08
C ASN A 179 -15.37 -3.95 -18.54
N LYS A 180 -15.78 -2.73 -18.91
CA LYS A 180 -16.22 -2.35 -20.27
C LYS A 180 -15.28 -1.33 -20.89
#